data_AF-A0A3M1ICQ4-F1
#
_entry.id   AF-A0A3M1ICQ4-F1
#
_cell.length_a   1.000
_cell.length_b   1.000
_cell.length_c   1.000
_cell.angle_alpha   90.00
_cell.angle_beta   90.00
_cell.angle_gamma   90.00
#
_symmetry.space_group_name_H-M   'P 1'
#
loop_
_entity.id
_entity.type
_entity.pdbx_description
1 polymer ?
#
loop_
_entity_poly.entity_id
_entity_poly.type
_entity_poly.pdbx_seq_one_letter_code
_entity_poly.pdbx_strand_id
1 'polypeptide(L)'
;MNQPDHPNEPGREAAPDAKPNPDASLLAKLGVIAVVSVVLLGGLMAVRSVLLRRWELRNEAIANITSTWGKDQSIVGPVLVLPVRVPRGPLALGRASSVRRAFFLPAYLTITGDVKTTQLHRGIFRAVVYRAAIEFRGEFAPPDLASL
;
A
#
# COMPACT_ATOMS: atom_id res chain seq x y z
N MET A 1 -59.97 20.89 95.68
CA MET A 1 -60.41 19.61 95.08
C MET A 1 -59.20 18.83 94.60
N ASN A 2 -59.18 17.54 94.90
CA ASN A 2 -58.14 16.53 94.64
C ASN A 2 -57.97 16.15 93.15
N GLN A 3 -56.70 15.83 92.78
CA GLN A 3 -56.12 14.67 92.01
C GLN A 3 -56.83 14.13 90.73
N PRO A 4 -56.14 13.50 89.74
CA PRO A 4 -54.83 12.83 89.87
C PRO A 4 -53.80 12.91 88.72
N ASP A 5 -52.63 12.34 89.05
CA ASP A 5 -51.48 11.98 88.20
C ASP A 5 -51.81 11.35 86.85
N HIS A 6 -51.02 11.71 85.84
CA HIS A 6 -50.73 10.87 84.67
C HIS A 6 -49.21 10.72 84.50
N PRO A 7 -48.68 9.48 84.37
CA PRO A 7 -47.25 9.21 84.29
C PRO A 7 -46.68 9.29 82.86
N ASN A 8 -45.45 9.81 82.77
CA ASN A 8 -44.37 9.59 81.78
C ASN A 8 -44.68 9.39 80.28
N GLU A 9 -44.16 10.29 79.44
CA GLU A 9 -43.49 9.92 78.18
C GLU A 9 -42.09 10.57 78.13
N PRO A 10 -40.99 9.80 78.06
CA PRO A 10 -39.66 10.37 77.85
C PRO A 10 -39.59 10.93 76.43
N GLY A 11 -39.13 12.18 76.32
CA GLY A 11 -38.95 12.88 75.05
C GLY A 11 -38.15 12.03 74.06
N ARG A 12 -38.73 11.85 72.87
CA ARG A 12 -38.11 11.18 71.72
C ARG A 12 -36.80 11.89 71.38
N GLU A 13 -35.69 11.23 71.66
CA GLU A 13 -34.35 11.61 71.24
C GLU A 13 -34.31 11.64 69.70
N ALA A 14 -34.04 12.80 69.11
CA ALA A 14 -33.95 12.97 67.67
C ALA A 14 -32.80 12.13 67.12
N ALA A 15 -33.07 11.35 66.07
CA ALA A 15 -32.08 10.55 65.38
C ALA A 15 -30.89 11.42 64.91
N PRO A 16 -29.65 10.91 65.00
CA PRO A 16 -28.48 11.69 64.60
C PRO A 16 -28.50 11.94 63.08
N ASP A 17 -28.51 13.23 62.71
CA ASP A 17 -28.32 13.71 61.35
C ASP A 17 -26.92 13.28 60.85
N ALA A 18 -26.87 12.20 60.08
CA ALA A 18 -25.65 11.72 59.43
C ALA A 18 -25.26 12.69 58.30
N LYS A 19 -24.38 13.65 58.62
CA LYS A 19 -23.83 14.58 57.62
C LYS A 19 -23.03 13.80 56.56
N PRO A 20 -23.25 14.04 55.26
CA PRO A 20 -22.54 13.32 54.21
C PRO A 20 -21.04 13.66 54.23
N ASN A 21 -20.19 12.64 54.19
CA ASN A 21 -18.73 12.80 54.17
C ASN A 21 -18.26 13.46 52.85
N PRO A 22 -17.57 14.61 52.89
CA PRO A 22 -17.12 15.32 51.70
C PRO A 22 -16.08 14.54 50.88
N ASP A 23 -15.28 13.69 51.53
CA ASP A 23 -14.24 12.87 50.89
C ASP A 23 -14.82 11.82 49.93
N ALA A 24 -15.98 11.25 50.28
CA ALA A 24 -16.69 10.30 49.43
C ALA A 24 -17.21 10.96 48.14
N SER A 25 -17.62 12.24 48.22
CA SER A 25 -18.07 13.02 47.06
C SER A 25 -16.90 13.37 46.12
N LEU A 26 -15.72 13.66 46.69
CA LEU A 26 -14.51 13.93 45.91
C LEU A 26 -14.04 12.69 45.13
N LEU A 27 -14.01 11.54 45.79
CA LEU A 27 -13.68 10.24 45.18
C LEU A 27 -14.67 9.87 44.08
N ALA A 28 -15.98 10.08 44.32
CA ALA A 28 -17.01 9.85 43.31
C ALA A 28 -16.82 10.76 42.07
N LYS A 29 -16.53 12.05 42.27
CA LYS A 29 -16.22 12.98 41.17
C LYS A 29 -14.98 12.57 40.38
N LEU A 30 -13.91 12.17 41.05
CA LEU A 30 -12.69 11.68 40.39
C LEU A 30 -12.95 10.40 39.60
N GLY A 31 -13.76 9.47 40.13
CA GLY A 31 -14.19 8.27 39.44
C GLY A 31 -14.96 8.58 38.14
N VAL A 32 -15.90 9.52 38.19
CA VAL A 32 -16.64 9.95 36.99
C VAL A 32 -15.70 10.55 35.94
N ILE A 33 -14.77 11.41 36.34
CA ILE A 33 -13.78 12.02 35.43
C ILE A 33 -12.90 10.94 34.78
N ALA A 34 -12.46 9.94 35.56
CA ALA A 34 -11.65 8.84 35.04
C ALA A 34 -12.43 8.01 34.01
N VAL A 35 -13.69 7.67 34.28
CA VAL A 35 -14.55 6.93 33.34
C VAL A 35 -14.76 7.72 32.05
N VAL A 36 -15.09 9.02 32.16
CA VAL A 36 -15.25 9.90 30.98
C VAL A 36 -13.96 9.97 30.17
N SER A 37 -12.81 10.09 30.83
CA SER A 37 -11.50 10.13 30.18
C SER A 37 -11.21 8.83 29.41
N VAL A 38 -11.53 7.68 29.98
CA VAL A 38 -11.38 6.36 29.32
C VAL A 38 -12.26 6.25 28.08
N VAL A 39 -13.52 6.68 28.17
CA VAL A 39 -14.45 6.67 27.02
C VAL A 39 -13.91 7.57 25.89
N LEU A 40 -13.41 8.75 26.21
CA LEU A 40 -12.81 9.67 25.25
C LEU A 40 -11.54 9.09 24.59
N LEU A 41 -10.68 8.45 25.37
CA LEU A 41 -9.48 7.77 24.87
C LEU A 41 -9.83 6.63 23.90
N GLY A 42 -10.88 5.86 24.21
CA GLY A 42 -11.41 4.83 23.31
C GLY A 42 -11.88 5.40 21.98
N GLY A 43 -12.64 6.50 22.02
CA GLY A 43 -13.07 7.23 20.82
C GLY A 43 -11.91 7.75 19.97
N LEU A 44 -10.89 8.32 20.62
CA LEU A 44 -9.68 8.81 19.94
C LEU A 44 -8.91 7.69 19.23
N MET A 45 -8.76 6.53 19.89
CA MET A 45 -8.14 5.35 19.29
C MET A 45 -8.93 4.84 18.08
N ALA A 46 -10.26 4.83 18.15
CA ALA A 46 -11.10 4.44 17.03
C ALA A 46 -10.90 5.35 15.81
N VAL A 47 -10.92 6.67 16.00
CA VAL A 47 -10.66 7.64 14.93
C VAL A 47 -9.25 7.47 14.34
N ARG A 48 -8.22 7.35 15.19
CA ARG A 48 -6.84 7.10 14.74
C ARG A 48 -6.74 5.82 13.92
N SER A 49 -7.41 4.74 14.33
CA SER A 49 -7.40 3.47 13.60
C SER A 49 -8.05 3.54 12.21
N VAL A 50 -9.11 4.35 12.07
CA VAL A 50 -9.76 4.59 10.76
C VAL A 50 -8.86 5.44 9.88
N LEU A 51 -8.17 6.42 10.47
CA LEU A 51 -7.24 7.29 9.74
C LEU A 51 -6.02 6.51 9.23
N LEU A 52 -5.40 5.69 10.08
CA LEU A 52 -4.26 4.82 9.72
C LEU A 52 -4.61 3.92 8.53
N ARG A 53 -5.78 3.27 8.56
CA ARG A 53 -6.26 2.44 7.45
C ARG A 53 -6.39 3.19 6.13
N ARG A 54 -6.72 4.49 6.13
CA ARG A 54 -6.80 5.28 4.88
C ARG A 54 -5.44 5.52 4.23
N TRP A 55 -4.39 5.70 5.02
CA TRP A 55 -3.04 5.87 4.50
C TRP A 55 -2.51 4.56 3.90
N GLU A 56 -2.76 3.45 4.57
CA GLU A 56 -2.39 2.11 4.10
C GLU A 56 -3.14 1.70 2.84
N LEU A 57 -4.48 1.85 2.80
CA LEU A 57 -5.27 1.53 1.60
C LEU A 57 -4.87 2.39 0.40
N ARG A 58 -4.50 3.66 0.60
CA ARG A 58 -4.07 4.53 -0.51
C ARG A 58 -2.74 4.05 -1.09
N ASN A 59 -1.76 3.77 -0.23
CA ASN A 59 -0.44 3.31 -0.66
C ASN A 59 -0.52 1.92 -1.30
N GLU A 60 -1.32 1.01 -0.74
CA GLU A 60 -1.54 -0.33 -1.30
C GLU A 60 -2.29 -0.29 -2.63
N ALA A 61 -3.29 0.59 -2.79
CA ALA A 61 -3.98 0.77 -4.07
C ALA A 61 -3.03 1.31 -5.15
N ILE A 62 -2.19 2.30 -4.83
CA ILE A 62 -1.19 2.85 -5.77
C ILE A 62 -0.15 1.77 -6.12
N ALA A 63 0.32 1.00 -5.13
CA ALA A 63 1.29 -0.09 -5.34
C ALA A 63 0.71 -1.23 -6.20
N ASN A 64 -0.56 -1.60 -6.00
CA ASN A 64 -1.23 -2.60 -6.83
C ASN A 64 -1.49 -2.12 -8.27
N ILE A 65 -1.82 -0.84 -8.44
CA ILE A 65 -2.04 -0.26 -9.78
C ILE A 65 -0.70 -0.22 -10.54
N THR A 66 0.38 0.21 -9.89
CA THR A 66 1.72 0.26 -10.51
C THR A 66 2.33 -1.12 -10.75
N SER A 67 2.04 -2.13 -9.92
CA SER A 67 2.53 -3.49 -10.14
C SER A 67 1.83 -4.21 -11.30
N THR A 68 0.54 -3.93 -11.53
CA THR A 68 -0.26 -4.62 -12.55
C THR A 68 -0.05 -4.03 -13.96
N TRP A 69 0.37 -2.76 -14.06
CA TRP A 69 0.44 -2.03 -15.34
C TRP A 69 1.86 -1.76 -15.87
N GLY A 70 2.87 -2.35 -15.23
CA GLY A 70 4.27 -2.21 -15.63
C GLY A 70 4.94 -1.04 -14.92
N LYS A 71 6.02 -1.34 -14.21
CA LYS A 71 6.98 -0.35 -13.69
C LYS A 71 7.80 0.22 -14.86
N ASP A 72 8.96 0.81 -14.60
CA ASP A 72 9.85 1.32 -15.64
C ASP A 72 10.11 0.25 -16.73
N GLN A 73 9.72 0.58 -17.96
CA GLN A 73 9.90 -0.30 -19.11
C GLN A 73 11.01 0.27 -19.99
N SER A 74 12.09 -0.48 -20.13
CA SER A 74 13.16 -0.16 -21.07
C SER A 74 12.90 -0.87 -22.39
N ILE A 75 12.80 -0.09 -23.46
CA ILE A 75 12.57 -0.58 -24.81
C ILE A 75 13.93 -0.74 -25.48
N VAL A 76 14.27 -1.97 -25.88
CA VAL A 76 15.52 -2.28 -26.58
C VAL A 76 15.19 -2.72 -28.01
N GLY A 77 15.93 -2.16 -28.98
CA GLY A 77 15.70 -2.39 -30.40
C GLY A 77 16.00 -3.83 -30.86
N PRO A 78 15.49 -4.22 -32.05
CA PRO A 78 15.70 -5.56 -32.60
C PRO A 78 17.16 -5.79 -33.02
N VAL A 79 17.67 -7.00 -32.78
CA VAL A 79 19.00 -7.46 -33.21
C VAL A 79 18.85 -8.70 -34.09
N LEU A 80 19.53 -8.72 -35.23
CA LEU A 80 19.56 -9.86 -36.13
C LEU A 80 20.74 -10.77 -35.77
N VAL A 81 20.48 -12.06 -35.53
CA VAL A 81 21.51 -13.03 -35.14
C VAL A 81 21.65 -14.08 -36.24
N LEU A 82 22.83 -14.16 -36.88
CA LEU A 82 23.14 -15.17 -37.88
C LEU A 82 24.09 -16.24 -37.32
N PRO A 83 23.74 -17.54 -37.40
CA PRO A 83 24.66 -18.62 -37.08
C PRO A 83 25.62 -18.87 -38.25
N VAL A 84 26.92 -18.64 -38.03
CA VAL A 84 27.99 -18.89 -39.00
C VAL A 84 28.76 -20.14 -38.58
N ARG A 85 29.02 -21.04 -39.54
CA ARG A 85 29.84 -22.23 -39.32
C ARG A 85 31.28 -21.91 -39.67
N VAL A 86 32.16 -21.93 -38.68
CA VAL A 86 33.60 -21.73 -38.91
C VAL A 86 34.31 -23.09 -38.87
N PRO A 87 35.10 -23.44 -39.89
CA PRO A 87 35.93 -24.63 -39.83
C PRO A 87 37.04 -24.42 -38.79
N ARG A 88 37.15 -25.36 -37.83
CA ARG A 88 38.24 -25.36 -36.86
C ARG A 88 39.53 -25.84 -37.52
N GLY A 89 40.31 -24.89 -38.04
CA GLY A 89 41.72 -25.07 -38.39
C GLY A 89 42.02 -25.99 -39.59
N PRO A 90 43.23 -25.89 -40.17
CA PRO A 90 43.59 -26.56 -41.43
C PRO A 90 43.81 -28.08 -41.33
N LEU A 91 43.67 -28.71 -40.15
CA LEU A 91 43.98 -30.13 -39.94
C LEU A 91 42.84 -30.98 -39.34
N ALA A 92 41.59 -30.52 -39.31
CA ALA A 92 40.48 -31.33 -38.82
C ALA A 92 39.84 -32.16 -39.96
N LEU A 93 40.47 -33.30 -40.26
CA LEU A 93 39.88 -34.38 -41.04
C LEU A 93 38.68 -34.96 -40.25
N GLY A 94 37.49 -34.38 -40.42
CA GLY A 94 36.24 -34.91 -39.87
C GLY A 94 35.63 -34.14 -38.70
N ARG A 95 34.77 -33.19 -39.05
CA ARG A 95 33.44 -33.00 -38.43
C ARG A 95 33.37 -32.51 -36.97
N ALA A 96 34.06 -31.41 -36.66
CA ALA A 96 33.70 -30.55 -35.51
C ALA A 96 33.51 -29.08 -35.94
N SER A 97 32.39 -28.78 -36.60
CA SER A 97 31.99 -27.42 -36.94
C SER A 97 31.58 -26.66 -35.66
N SER A 98 32.26 -25.57 -35.32
CA SER A 98 31.75 -24.65 -34.29
C SER A 98 30.75 -23.69 -34.93
N VAL A 99 29.57 -23.57 -34.32
CA VAL A 99 28.57 -22.57 -34.70
C VAL A 99 28.90 -21.30 -33.90
N ARG A 100 29.37 -20.26 -34.60
CA ARG A 100 29.59 -18.94 -34.02
C ARG A 100 28.40 -18.06 -34.37
N ARG A 101 27.92 -17.24 -33.41
CA ARG A 101 26.80 -16.32 -33.65
C ARG A 101 27.37 -14.95 -34.00
N ALA A 102 26.98 -14.41 -35.16
CA ALA A 102 27.24 -13.04 -35.55
C ALA A 102 25.99 -12.21 -35.22
N PHE A 103 26.20 -11.03 -34.63
CA PHE A 103 25.14 -10.10 -34.23
C PHE A 103 25.20 -8.88 -35.14
N PHE A 104 24.10 -8.60 -35.84
CA PHE A 104 23.97 -7.46 -36.73
C PHE A 104 22.90 -6.52 -36.17
N LEU A 105 23.25 -5.25 -36.05
CA LEU A 105 22.32 -4.19 -35.68
C LEU A 105 21.69 -3.61 -36.95
N PRO A 106 20.44 -3.11 -36.88
CA PRO A 106 19.82 -2.45 -38.01
C PRO A 106 20.58 -1.18 -38.38
N ALA A 107 20.73 -0.91 -39.67
CA ALA A 107 21.33 0.33 -40.18
C ALA A 107 20.40 1.53 -39.93
N TYR A 108 19.08 1.29 -40.05
CA TYR A 108 18.06 2.26 -39.70
C TYR A 108 17.04 1.63 -38.75
N LEU A 109 16.76 2.29 -37.64
CA LEU A 109 15.74 1.88 -36.68
C LEU A 109 14.71 3.00 -36.56
N THR A 110 13.49 2.73 -37.03
CA THR A 110 12.34 3.60 -36.82
C THR A 110 11.47 2.99 -35.73
N ILE A 111 11.18 3.79 -34.69
CA ILE A 111 10.30 3.41 -33.59
C ILE A 111 9.12 4.38 -33.63
N THR A 112 7.93 3.85 -33.89
CA THR A 112 6.70 4.64 -33.88
C THR A 112 5.84 4.15 -32.73
N GLY A 113 5.39 5.06 -31.87
CA GLY A 113 4.58 4.71 -30.70
C GLY A 113 3.35 5.60 -30.59
N ASP A 114 2.18 5.00 -30.40
CA ASP A 114 0.95 5.69 -30.02
C ASP A 114 0.71 5.45 -28.52
N VAL A 115 0.75 6.52 -27.74
CA VAL A 115 0.56 6.46 -26.28
C VAL A 115 -0.80 7.04 -25.94
N LYS A 116 -1.70 6.19 -25.43
CA LYS A 116 -3.02 6.60 -24.95
C LYS A 116 -3.07 6.56 -23.44
N THR A 117 -3.59 7.63 -22.84
CA THR A 117 -3.95 7.67 -21.43
C THR A 117 -5.37 7.14 -21.23
N THR A 118 -5.53 6.21 -20.31
CA THR A 118 -6.84 5.74 -19.84
C THR A 118 -6.94 5.96 -18.34
N GLN A 119 -8.05 6.50 -17.87
CA GLN A 119 -8.34 6.55 -16.44
C GLN A 119 -8.95 5.22 -16.01
N LEU A 120 -8.35 4.59 -15.00
CA LEU A 120 -8.89 3.41 -14.35
C LEU A 120 -9.42 3.77 -12.96
N HIS A 121 -10.52 3.13 -12.61
CA HIS A 121 -11.19 3.30 -11.32
C HIS A 121 -11.11 1.99 -10.55
N ARG A 122 -10.69 2.06 -9.28
CA ARG A 122 -10.81 0.94 -8.34
C ARG A 122 -11.40 1.48 -7.03
N GLY A 123 -12.66 1.12 -6.77
CA GLY A 123 -13.44 1.67 -5.67
C GLY A 123 -13.66 3.19 -5.82
N ILE A 124 -13.31 3.96 -4.79
CA ILE A 124 -13.39 5.44 -4.79
C ILE A 124 -12.15 6.12 -5.38
N PHE A 125 -11.14 5.36 -5.80
CA PHE A 125 -9.86 5.89 -6.25
C PHE A 125 -9.74 5.87 -7.77
N ARG A 126 -9.10 6.91 -8.30
CA ARG A 126 -8.81 7.10 -9.73
C ARG A 126 -7.31 7.05 -9.93
N ALA A 127 -6.87 6.35 -10.96
CA ALA A 127 -5.49 6.38 -11.40
C ALA A 127 -5.42 6.54 -12.92
N VAL A 128 -4.47 7.34 -13.39
CA VAL A 128 -4.17 7.49 -14.82
C VAL A 128 -3.15 6.42 -15.19
N VAL A 129 -3.50 5.55 -16.14
CA VAL A 129 -2.56 4.59 -16.73
C VAL A 129 -2.30 4.95 -18.17
N TYR A 130 -1.12 4.56 -18.66
CA TYR A 130 -0.70 4.76 -20.03
C TYR A 130 -0.66 3.41 -20.74
N ARG A 131 -1.26 3.33 -21.92
CA ARG A 131 -1.15 2.18 -22.82
C ARG A 131 -0.44 2.67 -24.07
N ALA A 132 0.72 2.07 -24.37
CA ALA A 132 1.48 2.37 -25.56
C ALA A 132 1.35 1.20 -26.56
N ALA A 133 1.00 1.51 -27.80
CA ALA A 133 1.17 0.60 -28.94
C ALA A 133 2.44 1.04 -29.68
N ILE A 134 3.47 0.18 -29.71
CA ILE A 134 4.78 0.54 -30.26
C ILE A 134 5.09 -0.40 -31.44
N GLU A 135 5.40 0.19 -32.60
CA GLU A 135 5.86 -0.50 -33.80
C GLU A 135 7.37 -0.27 -33.96
N PHE A 136 8.12 -1.36 -34.09
CA PHE A 136 9.56 -1.33 -34.38
C PHE A 136 9.79 -1.72 -35.83
N ARG A 137 10.41 -0.83 -36.60
CA ARG A 137 10.85 -1.11 -37.97
C ARG A 137 12.36 -0.94 -38.05
N GLY A 138 13.07 -2.07 -38.18
CA GLY A 138 14.50 -2.11 -38.38
C GLY A 138 14.83 -2.50 -39.82
N GLU A 139 15.63 -1.69 -40.50
CA GLU A 139 16.20 -2.01 -41.81
C GLU A 139 17.64 -2.48 -41.63
N PHE A 140 17.92 -3.70 -42.06
CA PHE A 140 19.26 -4.28 -41.98
C PHE A 140 19.92 -4.17 -43.34
N ALA A 141 21.08 -3.52 -43.39
CA ALA A 141 21.94 -3.60 -44.56
C ALA A 141 22.34 -5.06 -44.80
N PRO A 142 22.56 -5.49 -46.06
CA PRO A 142 23.04 -6.83 -46.37
C PRO A 142 24.27 -7.11 -45.50
N PRO A 143 24.25 -8.16 -44.65
CA PRO A 143 25.39 -8.45 -43.79
C PRO A 143 26.58 -8.75 -44.70
N ASP A 144 27.65 -7.96 -44.58
CA ASP A 144 28.90 -8.24 -45.28
C ASP A 144 29.52 -9.49 -44.66
N LEU A 145 29.21 -10.64 -45.26
CA LEU A 145 29.74 -11.94 -44.85
C LEU A 145 31.21 -12.11 -45.27
N ALA A 146 31.79 -11.18 -46.05
CA ALA A 146 33.18 -11.24 -46.49
C ALA A 146 34.18 -10.82 -45.40
N SER A 147 33.73 -10.12 -44.35
CA SER A 147 34.58 -9.66 -43.24
C SER A 147 34.56 -10.57 -42.00
N LEU A 148 34.05 -11.81 -42.10
CA LEU A 148 33.74 -12.69 -40.95
C LEU A 148 34.57 -13.98 -40.84
#